data_AF-A0A7T8GPS1-F1
#
_entry.id   AF-A0A7T8GPS1-F1
#
_cell.length_a   1.000
_cell.length_b   1.000
_cell.length_c   1.000
_cell.angle_alpha   90.00
_cell.angle_beta   90.00
_cell.angle_gamma   90.00
#
_symmetry.space_group_name_H-M   'P 1'
#
loop_
_entity.id
_entity.type
_entity.pdbx_description
1 polymer ?
#
loop_
_entity_poly.entity_id
_entity_poly.type
_entity_poly.pdbx_seq_one_letter_code
_entity_poly.pdbx_strand_id
1 'polypeptide(L)'
;AVKMFKDLTKEVPPIMNVLNIHENLLEALLEWAITRTSKPSSPTICYTAALLKARSVADKFSADLAGRRGLSGSEMSAVEAVHRAVEFNPHVPKYLLEKKPIILPPEHVLKRGDSEAVSYSFFHLQHWKRVAGALTLLHCTWEGTFRIIPYPLEKGHLFYPYPSCTECADRELLPSFHTVSVYPKKELPFFILFTAGLCSFTALLALLTHQYPESMGVLAKTVIAWISTPLQYLIEKIDVLIPNSFLHILSKI
;
A
#
# COMPACT_ATOMS: atom_id res chain seq x y z
N ALA A 1 7.73 24.05 -29.83
CA ALA A 1 7.67 22.94 -28.85
C ALA A 1 6.28 22.29 -28.79
N VAL A 2 5.25 22.95 -28.23
CA VAL A 2 3.90 22.34 -28.01
C VAL A 2 3.20 21.84 -29.28
N LYS A 3 3.31 22.56 -30.41
CA LYS A 3 2.76 22.13 -31.70
C LYS A 3 3.49 20.89 -32.26
N MET A 4 4.82 20.91 -32.23
CA MET A 4 5.67 19.76 -32.58
C MET A 4 5.36 18.53 -31.72
N PHE A 5 5.15 18.72 -30.41
CA PHE A 5 4.76 17.64 -29.51
C PHE A 5 3.40 17.03 -29.89
N LYS A 6 2.39 17.85 -30.20
CA LYS A 6 1.08 17.36 -30.67
C LYS A 6 1.16 16.57 -31.96
N ASP A 7 2.03 16.99 -32.87
CA ASP A 7 2.22 16.29 -34.13
C ASP A 7 2.99 14.98 -33.88
N LEU A 8 3.98 14.96 -32.99
CA LEU A 8 4.63 13.75 -32.50
C LEU A 8 3.65 12.80 -31.79
N THR A 9 2.73 13.29 -30.94
CA THR A 9 1.78 12.43 -30.20
C THR A 9 0.80 11.70 -31.12
N LYS A 10 0.56 12.22 -32.32
CA LYS A 10 -0.24 11.53 -33.35
C LYS A 10 0.55 10.40 -34.02
N GLU A 11 1.87 10.49 -34.02
CA GLU A 11 2.80 9.51 -34.58
C GLU A 11 3.31 8.50 -33.54
N VAL A 12 3.02 8.73 -32.25
CA VAL A 12 3.41 7.85 -31.14
C VAL A 12 2.74 6.47 -31.31
N PRO A 13 3.52 5.37 -31.26
CA PRO A 13 3.00 4.01 -31.31
C PRO A 13 1.89 3.79 -30.26
N PRO A 14 0.83 3.03 -30.58
CA PRO A 14 -0.29 2.78 -29.67
C PRO A 14 0.15 2.22 -28.31
N ILE A 15 1.32 1.58 -28.24
CA ILE A 15 1.85 0.97 -27.01
C ILE A 15 2.19 1.98 -25.91
N MET A 16 2.67 3.19 -26.25
CA MET A 16 2.95 4.23 -25.24
C MET A 16 1.65 4.76 -24.62
N ASN A 17 0.58 4.88 -25.41
CA ASN A 17 -0.75 5.26 -24.92
C ASN A 17 -1.38 4.15 -24.06
N VAL A 18 -1.19 2.89 -24.41
CA VAL A 18 -1.66 1.74 -23.61
C VAL A 18 -0.99 1.71 -22.23
N LEU A 19 0.30 2.05 -22.18
CA LEU A 19 1.07 2.07 -20.92
C LEU A 19 0.98 3.41 -20.18
N ASN A 20 0.38 4.46 -20.74
CA ASN A 20 0.41 5.83 -20.19
C ASN A 20 1.84 6.37 -19.98
N ILE A 21 2.72 6.12 -20.95
CA ILE A 21 4.08 6.67 -20.98
C ILE A 21 4.06 8.03 -21.67
N HIS A 22 4.71 9.01 -21.07
CA HIS A 22 4.78 10.39 -21.55
C HIS A 22 6.23 10.87 -21.64
N GLU A 23 6.51 11.74 -22.60
CA GLU A 23 7.79 12.48 -22.68
C GLU A 23 7.89 13.49 -21.54
N ASN A 24 9.12 13.76 -21.08
CA ASN A 24 9.39 14.75 -20.05
C ASN A 24 9.24 16.22 -20.53
N LEU A 25 8.53 16.49 -21.63
CA LEU A 25 8.21 17.82 -22.15
C LEU A 25 7.15 18.58 -21.31
N LEU A 26 7.07 18.25 -20.03
CA LEU A 26 6.01 18.57 -19.08
C LEU A 26 5.83 20.07 -18.81
N GLU A 27 6.90 20.86 -18.86
CA GLU A 27 6.86 22.28 -18.52
C GLU A 27 6.08 23.12 -19.56
N ALA A 28 6.29 22.84 -20.86
CA ALA A 28 5.53 23.47 -21.94
C ALA A 28 4.06 23.00 -21.99
N LEU A 29 3.75 21.82 -21.44
CA LEU A 29 2.39 21.30 -21.30
C LEU A 29 1.71 21.79 -20.03
N LEU A 30 2.47 22.09 -18.97
CA LEU A 30 1.98 22.64 -17.69
C LEU A 30 1.37 24.02 -17.89
N GLU A 31 2.03 24.92 -18.63
CA GLU A 31 1.46 26.22 -18.98
C GLU A 31 0.16 26.10 -19.79
N TRP A 32 0.04 25.07 -20.64
CA TRP A 32 -1.16 24.84 -21.45
C TRP A 32 -2.29 24.10 -20.73
N ALA A 33 -1.98 23.30 -19.70
CA ALA A 33 -2.96 22.50 -18.96
C ALA A 33 -3.62 23.28 -17.81
N ILE A 34 -2.87 24.15 -17.12
CA ILE A 34 -3.40 25.02 -16.05
C ILE A 34 -4.57 25.88 -16.54
N THR A 35 -4.58 26.24 -17.83
CA THR A 35 -5.61 27.09 -18.43
C THR A 35 -6.87 26.34 -18.91
N ARG A 36 -6.89 24.99 -18.97
CA ARG A 36 -7.95 24.25 -19.71
C ARG A 36 -8.68 23.13 -18.96
N THR A 37 -8.27 22.67 -17.78
CA THR A 37 -8.87 21.45 -17.20
C THR A 37 -9.25 21.54 -15.72
N SER A 38 -10.47 21.08 -15.39
CA SER A 38 -11.07 21.02 -14.04
C SER A 38 -10.61 19.85 -13.17
N LYS A 39 -9.77 18.93 -13.68
CA LYS A 39 -9.21 17.78 -12.95
C LYS A 39 -7.68 17.80 -13.06
N PRO A 40 -6.92 17.60 -11.97
CA PRO A 40 -5.46 17.61 -12.06
C PRO A 40 -4.96 16.45 -12.92
N SER A 41 -4.11 16.78 -13.90
CA SER A 41 -3.66 15.87 -14.95
C SER A 41 -2.33 15.17 -14.65
N SER A 42 -1.55 15.65 -13.66
CA SER A 42 -0.21 15.16 -13.32
C SER A 42 0.11 15.34 -11.81
N PRO A 43 1.11 14.61 -11.26
CA PRO A 43 1.57 14.79 -9.89
C PRO A 43 2.12 16.18 -9.67
N THR A 44 2.74 16.80 -10.68
CA THR A 44 3.25 18.16 -10.58
C THR A 44 2.15 19.13 -10.16
N ILE A 45 0.96 19.03 -10.74
CA ILE A 45 -0.16 19.91 -10.36
C ILE A 45 -0.63 19.58 -8.94
N CYS A 46 -0.88 18.30 -8.63
CA CYS A 46 -1.38 17.89 -7.33
C CYS A 46 -0.43 18.26 -6.18
N TYR A 47 0.85 17.89 -6.30
CA TYR A 47 1.85 18.11 -5.27
C TYR A 47 2.27 19.58 -5.17
N THR A 48 2.33 20.33 -6.26
CA THR A 48 2.58 21.78 -6.18
C THR A 48 1.42 22.50 -5.52
N ALA A 49 0.16 22.15 -5.84
CA ALA A 49 -1.01 22.68 -5.13
C ALA A 49 -0.99 22.30 -3.64
N ALA A 50 -0.58 21.07 -3.30
CA ALA A 50 -0.41 20.63 -1.93
C ALA A 50 0.68 21.41 -1.20
N LEU A 51 1.84 21.66 -1.83
CA LEU A 51 2.92 22.46 -1.27
C LEU A 51 2.48 23.91 -1.00
N LEU A 52 1.76 24.52 -1.94
CA LEU A 52 1.24 25.88 -1.78
C LEU A 52 0.28 25.99 -0.59
N LYS A 53 -0.59 25.00 -0.39
CA LYS A 53 -1.47 24.95 0.79
C LYS A 53 -0.73 24.58 2.06
N ALA A 54 0.25 23.69 2.00
CA ALA A 54 1.10 23.35 3.13
C ALA A 54 1.82 24.60 3.65
N ARG A 55 2.31 25.46 2.74
CA ARG A 55 3.02 26.69 3.09
C ARG A 55 2.24 27.64 4.01
N SER A 56 0.91 27.62 3.98
CA SER A 56 0.11 28.51 4.85
C SER A 56 -0.08 27.99 6.27
N VAL A 57 0.25 26.72 6.54
CA VAL A 57 -0.02 26.07 7.83
C VAL A 57 1.15 25.27 8.42
N ALA A 58 2.16 24.94 7.61
CA ALA A 58 3.19 23.97 7.95
C ALA A 58 4.13 24.44 9.07
N ASP A 59 4.33 25.74 9.23
CA ASP A 59 5.16 26.34 10.28
C ASP A 59 4.59 26.12 11.69
N LYS A 60 3.27 25.99 11.80
CA LYS A 60 2.52 25.82 13.06
C LYS A 60 1.95 24.43 13.23
N PHE A 61 2.07 23.59 12.20
CA PHE A 61 1.48 22.25 12.21
C PHE A 61 2.20 21.34 13.20
N SER A 62 1.43 20.68 14.06
CA SER A 62 1.90 19.63 14.96
C SER A 62 0.88 18.49 14.94
N ALA A 63 1.35 17.29 14.62
CA ALA A 63 0.49 16.10 14.53
C ALA A 63 -0.12 15.74 15.89
N ASP A 64 0.66 15.86 16.98
CA ASP A 64 0.18 15.58 18.34
C ASP A 64 -0.92 16.55 18.76
N LEU A 65 -0.75 17.83 18.42
CA LEU A 65 -1.75 18.85 18.72
C LEU A 65 -3.01 18.64 17.88
N ALA A 66 -2.86 18.35 16.59
CA ALA A 66 -3.97 18.04 15.69
C ALA A 66 -4.78 16.82 16.13
N GLY A 67 -4.14 15.80 16.70
CA GLY A 67 -4.83 14.63 17.26
C GLY A 67 -5.70 14.94 18.47
N ARG A 68 -5.34 15.96 19.27
CA ARG A 68 -6.09 16.36 20.47
C ARG A 68 -7.16 17.42 20.21
N ARG A 69 -6.85 18.43 19.40
CA ARG A 69 -7.73 19.58 19.13
C ARG A 69 -8.53 19.47 17.82
N GLY A 70 -8.20 18.48 16.98
CA GLY A 70 -8.66 18.43 15.59
C GLY A 70 -7.88 19.37 14.67
N LEU A 71 -8.10 19.22 13.36
CA LEU A 71 -7.52 20.10 12.33
C LEU A 71 -8.34 21.39 12.22
N SER A 72 -7.67 22.54 12.13
CA SER A 72 -8.32 23.79 11.73
C SER A 72 -8.73 23.72 10.25
N GLY A 73 -9.63 24.60 9.80
CA GLY A 73 -10.08 24.60 8.40
C GLY A 73 -8.95 24.76 7.37
N SER A 74 -7.92 25.54 7.69
CA SER A 74 -6.74 25.68 6.84
C SER A 74 -5.86 24.42 6.86
N GLU A 75 -5.64 23.82 8.03
CA GLU A 75 -4.91 22.55 8.16
C GLU A 75 -5.64 21.43 7.42
N MET A 76 -6.97 21.34 7.56
CA MET A 76 -7.80 20.37 6.85
C MET A 76 -7.66 20.53 5.34
N SER A 77 -7.73 21.75 4.82
CA SER A 77 -7.57 22.04 3.39
C SER A 77 -6.19 21.66 2.85
N ALA A 78 -5.13 21.80 3.66
CA ALA A 78 -3.78 21.36 3.31
C ALA A 78 -3.64 19.84 3.35
N VAL A 79 -4.17 19.19 4.40
CA VAL A 79 -4.21 17.73 4.57
C VAL A 79 -4.97 17.08 3.41
N GLU A 80 -6.16 17.58 3.05
CA GLU A 80 -6.93 17.10 1.89
C GLU A 80 -6.18 17.26 0.56
N ALA A 81 -5.40 18.33 0.40
CA ALA A 81 -4.61 18.52 -0.80
C ALA A 81 -3.44 17.53 -0.89
N VAL A 82 -2.77 17.26 0.23
CA VAL A 82 -1.76 16.20 0.31
C VAL A 82 -2.40 14.84 0.06
N HIS A 83 -3.55 14.52 0.67
CA HIS A 83 -4.27 13.27 0.43
C HIS A 83 -4.56 13.04 -1.05
N ARG A 84 -5.13 14.04 -1.75
CA ARG A 84 -5.40 13.94 -3.20
C ARG A 84 -4.12 13.77 -4.03
N ALA A 85 -3.00 14.38 -3.61
CA ALA A 85 -1.72 14.22 -4.28
C ALA A 85 -1.15 12.81 -4.10
N VAL A 86 -1.25 12.26 -2.88
CA VAL A 86 -0.84 10.89 -2.54
C VAL A 86 -1.71 9.85 -3.27
N GLU A 87 -3.02 10.08 -3.35
CA GLU A 87 -3.95 9.25 -4.14
C GLU A 87 -3.56 9.23 -5.62
N PHE A 88 -3.18 10.39 -6.17
CA PHE A 88 -2.76 10.49 -7.55
C PHE A 88 -1.48 9.68 -7.80
N ASN A 89 -0.42 9.95 -7.05
CA ASN A 89 0.84 9.21 -7.13
C ASN A 89 1.45 9.00 -5.70
N PRO A 90 1.38 7.78 -5.14
CA PRO A 90 1.81 7.41 -3.79
C PRO A 90 3.32 7.16 -3.71
N HIS A 91 4.02 7.17 -4.84
CA HIS A 91 5.46 6.94 -4.92
C HIS A 91 6.26 8.20 -4.58
N VAL A 92 5.73 9.38 -4.95
CA VAL A 92 6.36 10.71 -4.74
C VAL A 92 6.84 10.94 -3.30
N PRO A 93 6.06 10.65 -2.24
CA PRO A 93 6.45 11.00 -0.88
C PRO A 93 7.70 10.24 -0.43
N LYS A 94 7.96 9.02 -0.91
CA LYS A 94 9.19 8.29 -0.57
C LYS A 94 10.45 9.00 -1.04
N TYR A 95 10.38 9.68 -2.19
CA TYR A 95 11.49 10.47 -2.73
C TYR A 95 11.59 11.83 -2.05
N LEU A 96 10.46 12.53 -1.84
CA LEU A 96 10.46 13.82 -1.13
C LEU A 96 10.95 13.72 0.32
N LEU A 97 10.64 12.60 0.98
CA LEU A 97 11.07 12.30 2.35
C LEU A 97 12.46 11.65 2.39
N GLU A 98 13.15 11.54 1.25
CA GLU A 98 14.49 10.95 1.12
C GLU A 98 14.59 9.51 1.67
N LYS A 99 13.47 8.79 1.73
CA LYS A 99 13.41 7.35 2.08
C LYS A 99 13.87 6.46 0.91
N LYS A 100 14.02 7.03 -0.28
CA LYS A 100 14.59 6.41 -1.48
C LYS A 100 15.59 7.37 -2.12
N PRO A 101 16.66 6.85 -2.76
CA PRO A 101 17.59 7.69 -3.49
C PRO A 101 16.88 8.40 -4.64
N ILE A 102 17.17 9.68 -4.80
CA ILE A 102 16.77 10.46 -5.96
C ILE A 102 17.87 10.31 -7.01
N ILE A 103 17.49 9.80 -8.18
CA ILE A 103 18.35 9.63 -9.34
C ILE A 103 18.02 10.68 -10.41
N LEU A 104 18.81 10.73 -11.48
CA LEU A 104 18.47 11.55 -12.64
C LEU A 104 17.11 11.09 -13.22
N PRO A 105 16.24 12.04 -13.59
CA PRO A 105 14.95 11.70 -14.16
C PRO A 105 15.13 11.00 -15.52
N PRO A 106 14.35 9.94 -15.80
CA PRO A 106 14.34 9.33 -17.12
C PRO A 106 13.73 10.28 -18.16
N GLU A 107 14.05 10.04 -19.43
CA GLU A 107 13.50 10.80 -20.57
C GLU A 107 11.98 10.61 -20.70
N HIS A 108 11.51 9.40 -20.39
CA HIS A 108 10.10 9.04 -20.40
C HIS A 108 9.61 8.78 -18.99
N VAL A 109 8.37 9.20 -18.71
CA VAL A 109 7.71 9.03 -17.41
C VAL A 109 6.43 8.23 -17.55
N LEU A 110 6.23 7.29 -16.65
CA LEU A 110 5.02 6.50 -16.52
C LEU A 110 4.05 7.20 -15.58
N LYS A 111 2.84 7.49 -16.06
CA LYS A 111 1.81 8.16 -15.25
C LYS A 111 1.47 7.34 -13.99
N ARG A 112 1.49 8.01 -12.83
CA ARG A 112 1.33 7.43 -11.50
C ARG A 112 2.43 6.42 -11.10
N GLY A 113 3.50 6.28 -11.90
CA GLY A 113 4.62 5.39 -11.63
C GLY A 113 5.71 6.02 -10.77
N ASP A 114 6.74 5.23 -10.48
CA ASP A 114 7.99 5.68 -9.85
C ASP A 114 8.79 6.62 -10.75
N SER A 115 8.80 6.42 -12.08
CA SER A 115 9.52 7.30 -13.00
C SER A 115 9.02 8.74 -12.95
N GLU A 116 7.70 8.93 -12.98
CA GLU A 116 7.08 10.25 -12.79
C GLU A 116 7.34 10.82 -11.38
N ALA A 117 7.38 9.96 -10.37
CA ALA A 117 7.63 10.37 -8.99
C ALA A 117 9.08 10.83 -8.77
N VAL A 118 10.05 10.14 -9.36
CA VAL A 118 11.46 10.56 -9.40
C VAL A 118 11.58 11.90 -10.11
N SER A 119 10.97 12.05 -11.29
CA SER A 119 11.01 13.30 -12.05
C SER A 119 10.45 14.47 -11.26
N TYR A 120 9.28 14.33 -10.64
CA TYR A 120 8.74 15.39 -9.79
C TYR A 120 9.70 15.74 -8.64
N SER A 121 10.14 14.73 -7.90
CA SER A 121 10.91 14.93 -6.67
C SER A 121 12.30 15.50 -6.93
N PHE A 122 12.94 15.11 -8.04
CA PHE A 122 14.24 15.65 -8.47
C PHE A 122 14.20 17.18 -8.59
N PHE A 123 13.18 17.73 -9.24
CA PHE A 123 13.06 19.17 -9.42
C PHE A 123 12.45 19.90 -8.22
N HIS A 124 11.61 19.25 -7.42
CA HIS A 124 10.78 19.93 -6.41
C HIS A 124 11.22 19.70 -4.96
N LEU A 125 12.13 18.77 -4.67
CA LEU A 125 12.56 18.49 -3.30
C LEU A 125 13.04 19.76 -2.57
N GLN A 126 13.82 20.60 -3.26
CA GLN A 126 14.32 21.84 -2.68
C GLN A 126 13.20 22.83 -2.34
N HIS A 127 12.12 22.86 -3.13
CA HIS A 127 10.96 23.70 -2.85
C HIS A 127 10.22 23.22 -1.60
N TRP A 128 10.08 21.91 -1.42
CA TRP A 128 9.51 21.33 -0.20
C TRP A 128 10.37 21.61 1.02
N LYS A 129 11.71 21.47 0.92
CA LYS A 129 12.65 21.74 2.01
C LYS A 129 12.67 23.21 2.46
N ARG A 130 12.43 24.15 1.56
CA ARG A 130 12.37 25.60 1.88
C ARG A 130 11.18 25.98 2.75
N VAL A 131 10.13 25.17 2.78
CA VAL A 131 8.94 25.42 3.60
C VAL A 131 9.08 24.63 4.90
N ALA A 132 9.37 25.33 6.00
CA ALA A 132 9.50 24.72 7.32
C ALA A 132 8.24 23.94 7.68
N GLY A 133 8.42 22.68 8.09
CA GLY A 133 7.32 21.77 8.48
C GLY A 133 6.55 21.13 7.32
N ALA A 134 6.78 21.50 6.05
CA ALA A 134 6.01 20.94 4.93
C ALA A 134 6.26 19.45 4.73
N LEU A 135 7.51 19.01 4.85
CA LEU A 135 7.87 17.59 4.80
C LEU A 135 7.30 16.81 6.01
N THR A 136 7.20 17.44 7.18
CA THR A 136 6.56 16.84 8.37
C THR A 136 5.07 16.64 8.14
N LEU A 137 4.37 17.66 7.64
CA LEU A 137 2.96 17.58 7.26
C LEU A 137 2.75 16.48 6.21
N LEU A 138 3.58 16.47 5.16
CA LEU A 138 3.56 15.43 4.12
C LEU A 138 3.72 14.05 4.74
N HIS A 139 4.71 13.85 5.61
CA HIS A 139 4.98 12.56 6.25
C HIS A 139 3.77 12.08 7.05
N CYS A 140 3.23 12.92 7.93
CA CYS A 140 2.10 12.57 8.78
C CYS A 140 0.85 12.25 7.97
N THR A 141 0.53 13.06 6.96
CA THR A 141 -0.64 12.83 6.11
C THR A 141 -0.46 11.60 5.22
N TRP A 142 0.70 11.43 4.60
CA TRP A 142 1.03 10.27 3.77
C TRP A 142 0.90 8.99 4.57
N GLU A 143 1.54 8.88 5.74
CA GLU A 143 1.47 7.71 6.61
C GLU A 143 0.05 7.43 7.10
N GLY A 144 -0.68 8.47 7.51
CA GLY A 144 -2.10 8.37 7.88
C GLY A 144 -2.96 7.87 6.73
N THR A 145 -2.69 8.31 5.50
CA THR A 145 -3.42 7.86 4.30
C THR A 145 -3.36 6.34 4.17
N PHE A 146 -2.18 5.73 4.18
CA PHE A 146 -2.05 4.28 3.96
C PHE A 146 -2.61 3.43 5.10
N ARG A 147 -2.67 3.96 6.32
CA ARG A 147 -3.29 3.25 7.45
C ARG A 147 -4.81 3.12 7.30
N ILE A 148 -5.44 4.04 6.57
CA ILE A 148 -6.90 4.13 6.42
C ILE A 148 -7.38 3.44 5.13
N ILE A 149 -6.47 3.06 4.24
CA ILE A 149 -6.81 2.43 2.97
C ILE A 149 -7.45 1.05 3.21
N PRO A 150 -8.67 0.81 2.73
CA PRO A 150 -9.31 -0.50 2.85
C PRO A 150 -8.53 -1.54 2.03
N TYR A 151 -8.38 -2.74 2.59
CA TYR A 151 -7.79 -3.88 1.88
C TYR A 151 -8.84 -5.00 1.72
N PRO A 152 -9.06 -5.52 0.49
CA PRO A 152 -8.47 -5.10 -0.78
C PRO A 152 -8.97 -3.70 -1.21
N LEU A 153 -8.21 -3.03 -2.09
CA LEU A 153 -8.66 -1.76 -2.67
C LEU A 153 -9.99 -1.98 -3.41
N GLU A 154 -11.10 -1.59 -2.79
CA GLU A 154 -12.38 -1.56 -3.47
C GLU A 154 -12.32 -0.50 -4.58
N LYS A 155 -13.09 -0.69 -5.66
CA LYS A 155 -13.23 0.30 -6.75
C LYS A 155 -13.84 1.65 -6.29
N GLY A 156 -14.01 1.86 -4.99
CA GLY A 156 -14.56 3.04 -4.35
C GLY A 156 -13.58 4.21 -4.31
N HIS A 157 -13.96 5.27 -5.02
CA HIS A 157 -13.70 6.71 -4.87
C HIS A 157 -12.37 7.33 -4.38
N LEU A 158 -11.38 6.61 -3.85
CA LEU A 158 -10.14 7.23 -3.33
C LEU A 158 -8.83 6.50 -3.68
N PHE A 159 -8.87 5.26 -4.15
CA PHE A 159 -7.65 4.56 -4.58
C PHE A 159 -7.96 3.64 -5.76
N TYR A 160 -7.73 4.14 -6.98
CA TYR A 160 -7.83 3.30 -8.17
C TYR A 160 -6.72 2.24 -8.16
N PRO A 161 -7.06 0.96 -8.40
CA PRO A 161 -6.06 -0.09 -8.53
C PRO A 161 -5.08 0.29 -9.62
N TYR A 162 -3.79 0.13 -9.32
CA TYR A 162 -2.72 0.38 -10.27
C TYR A 162 -2.82 -0.60 -11.43
N PRO A 163 -2.58 -0.15 -12.69
CA PRO A 163 -2.46 -1.05 -13.81
C PRO A 163 -1.45 -2.16 -13.48
N SER A 164 -1.80 -3.42 -13.77
CA SER A 164 -0.97 -4.57 -13.42
C SER A 164 0.44 -4.52 -14.04
N CYS A 165 0.62 -3.76 -15.12
CA CYS A 165 1.89 -3.59 -15.82
C CYS A 165 2.74 -2.41 -15.33
N THR A 166 2.30 -1.63 -14.34
CA THR A 166 3.02 -0.42 -13.89
C THR A 166 4.45 -0.75 -13.44
N GLU A 167 4.62 -1.84 -12.69
CA GLU A 167 5.93 -2.28 -12.20
C GLU A 167 6.88 -2.66 -13.36
N CYS A 168 6.40 -3.39 -14.35
CA CYS A 168 7.21 -3.79 -15.50
C CYS A 168 7.63 -2.58 -16.33
N ALA A 169 6.71 -1.66 -16.60
CA ALA A 169 6.98 -0.46 -17.36
C ALA A 169 7.99 0.46 -16.63
N ASP A 170 7.82 0.69 -15.33
CA ASP A 170 8.81 1.48 -14.56
C ASP A 170 10.17 0.79 -14.47
N ARG A 171 10.23 -0.55 -14.45
CA ARG A 171 11.49 -1.31 -14.47
C ARG A 171 12.25 -1.17 -15.79
N GLU A 172 11.56 -0.96 -16.90
CA GLU A 172 12.20 -0.67 -18.20
C GLU A 172 12.71 0.77 -18.28
N LEU A 173 12.00 1.73 -17.67
CA LEU A 173 12.36 3.14 -17.70
C LEU A 173 13.47 3.52 -16.70
N LEU A 174 13.54 2.84 -15.57
CA LEU A 174 14.44 3.18 -14.48
C LEU A 174 15.70 2.29 -14.50
N PRO A 175 16.86 2.79 -14.02
CA PRO A 175 18.08 2.00 -13.95
C PRO A 175 17.90 0.72 -13.12
N SER A 176 18.62 -0.34 -13.48
CA SER A 176 18.51 -1.66 -12.82
C SER A 176 18.83 -1.65 -11.32
N PHE A 177 19.67 -0.72 -10.85
CA PHE A 177 19.98 -0.54 -9.44
C PHE A 177 18.86 0.19 -8.67
N HIS A 178 17.89 0.79 -9.35
CA HIS A 178 16.78 1.51 -8.74
C HIS A 178 15.66 0.55 -8.40
N THR A 179 15.46 0.28 -7.12
CA THR A 179 14.38 -0.59 -6.67
C THR A 179 13.02 0.07 -6.88
N VAL A 180 12.21 -0.43 -7.81
CA VAL A 180 10.84 0.04 -8.06
C VAL A 180 9.96 -0.21 -6.83
N SER A 181 9.16 0.78 -6.47
CA SER A 181 8.19 0.71 -5.38
C SER A 181 6.98 -0.08 -5.84
N VAL A 182 6.62 -1.14 -5.10
CA VAL A 182 5.38 -1.86 -5.34
C VAL A 182 4.26 -1.20 -4.55
N TYR A 183 3.22 -0.70 -5.24
CA TYR A 183 2.04 -0.13 -4.63
C TYR A 183 0.74 -0.51 -5.36
N PRO A 184 -0.36 -0.82 -4.65
CA PRO A 184 -0.42 -1.16 -3.22
C PRO A 184 0.38 -2.45 -2.94
N LYS A 185 0.95 -2.57 -1.75
CA LYS A 185 1.51 -3.85 -1.32
C LYS A 185 0.36 -4.85 -1.21
N LYS A 186 0.35 -5.86 -2.08
CA LYS A 186 -0.60 -6.96 -2.05
C LYS A 186 -0.16 -7.95 -0.96
N GLU A 187 -0.24 -7.54 0.29
CA GLU A 187 -0.11 -8.51 1.39
C GLU A 187 -1.47 -9.18 1.54
N LEU A 188 -1.59 -10.39 1.00
CA LEU A 188 -2.75 -11.23 1.28
C LEU A 188 -2.85 -11.39 2.80
N PRO A 189 -4.00 -11.10 3.42
CA PRO A 189 -4.20 -11.29 4.84
C PRO A 189 -3.75 -12.71 5.21
N PHE A 190 -3.01 -12.83 6.31
CA PHE A 190 -2.52 -14.12 6.79
C PHE A 190 -3.62 -15.20 6.76
N PHE A 191 -4.86 -14.83 7.10
CA PHE A 191 -6.00 -15.72 7.11
C PHE A 191 -6.32 -16.36 5.74
N ILE A 192 -6.12 -15.65 4.63
CA ILE A 192 -6.34 -16.21 3.29
C ILE A 192 -5.27 -17.25 2.98
N LEU A 193 -4.00 -16.93 3.24
CA LEU A 193 -2.88 -17.86 3.06
C LEU A 193 -3.02 -19.09 3.96
N PHE A 194 -3.42 -18.88 5.22
CA PHE A 194 -3.67 -19.93 6.19
C PHE A 194 -4.81 -20.85 5.75
N THR A 195 -5.95 -20.28 5.32
CA THR A 195 -7.10 -21.05 4.85
C THR A 195 -6.77 -21.83 3.57
N ALA A 196 -6.07 -21.21 2.62
CA ALA A 196 -5.60 -21.89 1.42
C ALA A 196 -4.61 -23.03 1.74
N GLY A 197 -3.72 -22.81 2.70
CA GLY A 197 -2.80 -23.83 3.21
C GLY A 197 -3.53 -25.00 3.85
N LEU A 198 -4.50 -24.73 4.75
CA LEU A 198 -5.35 -25.76 5.36
C LEU A 198 -6.14 -26.54 4.31
N CYS A 199 -6.75 -25.85 3.34
CA CYS A 199 -7.52 -26.49 2.27
C CYS A 199 -6.64 -27.38 1.38
N SER A 200 -5.43 -26.92 1.04
CA SER A 200 -4.47 -27.70 0.25
C SER A 200 -3.99 -28.93 1.04
N PHE A 201 -3.76 -28.76 2.34
CA PHE A 201 -3.36 -29.86 3.22
C PHE A 201 -4.46 -30.91 3.39
N THR A 202 -5.72 -30.49 3.59
CA THR A 202 -6.85 -31.43 3.68
C THR A 202 -7.09 -32.16 2.36
N ALA A 203 -6.95 -31.49 1.23
CA ALA A 203 -7.02 -32.12 -0.09
C ALA A 203 -5.91 -33.17 -0.27
N LEU A 204 -4.68 -32.87 0.14
CA LEU A 204 -3.57 -33.81 0.11
C LEU A 204 -3.82 -35.02 1.02
N LEU A 205 -4.29 -34.81 2.25
CA LEU A 205 -4.66 -35.90 3.16
C LEU A 205 -5.76 -36.78 2.59
N ALA A 206 -6.77 -36.19 1.93
CA ALA A 206 -7.83 -36.94 1.27
C ALA A 206 -7.29 -37.81 0.13
N LEU A 207 -6.39 -37.26 -0.70
CA LEU A 207 -5.72 -38.01 -1.76
C LEU A 207 -4.86 -39.15 -1.20
N LEU A 208 -4.08 -38.90 -0.15
CA LEU A 208 -3.27 -39.92 0.51
C LEU A 208 -4.12 -41.03 1.15
N THR A 209 -5.26 -40.66 1.74
CA THR A 209 -6.21 -41.64 2.32
C THR A 209 -6.85 -42.50 1.25
N HIS A 210 -7.14 -41.92 0.08
CA HIS A 210 -7.66 -42.66 -1.06
C HIS A 210 -6.61 -43.58 -1.68
N GLN A 211 -5.36 -43.12 -1.83
CA GLN A 211 -4.28 -43.88 -2.47
C GLN A 211 -3.67 -44.96 -1.55
N TYR A 212 -3.60 -44.71 -0.23
CA TYR A 212 -2.91 -45.55 0.76
C TYR A 212 -3.74 -45.73 2.05
N PRO A 213 -4.89 -46.43 1.99
CA PRO A 213 -5.82 -46.53 3.13
C PRO A 213 -5.23 -47.22 4.36
N GLU A 214 -4.41 -48.27 4.17
CA GLU A 214 -3.77 -49.02 5.27
C GLU A 214 -2.79 -48.15 6.07
N SER A 215 -1.87 -47.47 5.38
CA SER A 215 -0.86 -46.61 6.02
C SER A 215 -1.49 -45.39 6.70
N MET A 216 -2.49 -44.78 6.06
CA MET A 216 -3.22 -43.64 6.63
C MET A 216 -4.08 -44.05 7.82
N GLY A 217 -4.62 -45.27 7.85
CA GLY A 217 -5.32 -45.82 9.00
C GLY A 217 -4.43 -46.02 10.23
N VAL A 218 -3.19 -46.48 10.03
CA VAL A 218 -2.19 -46.55 11.12
C VAL A 218 -1.86 -45.15 11.62
N LEU A 219 -1.54 -44.23 10.70
CA LEU A 219 -1.25 -42.83 11.05
C LEU A 219 -2.39 -42.18 11.86
N ALA A 220 -3.64 -42.37 11.43
CA ALA A 220 -4.81 -41.83 12.13
C ALA A 220 -4.93 -42.37 13.56
N LYS A 221 -4.73 -43.69 13.75
CA LYS A 221 -4.74 -44.31 15.09
C LYS A 221 -3.63 -43.74 15.98
N THR A 222 -2.42 -43.57 15.44
CA THR A 222 -1.30 -42.99 16.18
C THR A 222 -1.60 -41.55 16.59
N VAL A 223 -2.16 -40.73 15.68
CA VAL A 223 -2.53 -39.34 15.97
C VAL A 223 -3.63 -39.27 17.04
N ILE A 224 -4.67 -40.11 16.94
CA ILE A 224 -5.73 -40.19 17.96
C ILE A 224 -5.14 -40.57 19.32
N ALA A 225 -4.23 -41.54 19.37
CA ALA A 225 -3.56 -41.94 20.61
C ALA A 225 -2.71 -40.81 21.20
N TRP A 226 -2.02 -40.03 20.36
CA TRP A 226 -1.24 -38.87 20.80
C TRP A 226 -2.12 -37.74 21.37
N ILE A 227 -3.34 -37.58 20.86
CA ILE A 227 -4.30 -36.60 21.36
C ILE A 227 -4.99 -37.12 22.65
N SER A 228 -5.32 -38.41 22.71
CA SER A 228 -6.04 -38.98 23.84
C SER A 228 -5.16 -39.15 25.08
N THR A 229 -3.87 -39.43 24.92
CA THR A 229 -2.93 -39.64 26.04
C THR A 229 -2.80 -38.45 27.00
N PRO A 230 -2.59 -37.19 26.57
CA PRO A 230 -2.56 -36.05 27.49
C PRO A 230 -3.93 -35.77 28.11
N LEU A 231 -5.03 -36.01 27.38
CA LEU A 231 -6.39 -35.84 27.92
C LEU A 231 -6.68 -36.86 29.02
N GLN A 232 -6.29 -38.13 28.82
CA GLN A 232 -6.42 -39.18 29.82
C GLN A 232 -5.60 -38.84 31.07
N TYR A 233 -4.35 -38.41 30.91
CA TYR A 233 -3.52 -37.96 32.03
C TYR A 233 -4.16 -36.80 32.81
N LEU A 234 -4.81 -35.86 32.11
CA LEU A 234 -5.47 -34.72 32.74
C LEU A 234 -6.73 -35.14 33.49
N ILE A 235 -7.54 -36.04 32.93
CA ILE A 235 -8.71 -36.64 33.59
C ILE A 235 -8.28 -37.40 34.85
N GLU A 236 -7.26 -38.25 34.77
CA GLU A 236 -6.73 -38.98 35.92
C GLU A 236 -6.25 -38.03 37.03
N LYS A 237 -5.64 -36.90 36.66
CA LYS A 237 -5.24 -35.87 37.64
C LYS A 237 -6.42 -35.15 38.26
N ILE A 238 -7.49 -34.88 37.51
CA ILE A 238 -8.73 -34.30 38.05
C ILE A 238 -9.40 -35.28 39.01
N ASP A 239 -9.48 -36.56 38.67
CA ASP A 239 -10.09 -37.60 39.51
C ASP A 239 -9.34 -37.78 40.85
N VAL A 240 -8.02 -37.58 40.84
CA VAL A 240 -7.22 -37.57 42.08
C VAL A 240 -7.42 -36.30 42.89
N LEU A 241 -7.68 -35.16 42.25
CA LEU A 241 -7.88 -33.85 42.90
C LEU A 241 -9.30 -33.68 43.45
N ILE A 242 -10.29 -34.35 42.86
CA ILE A 242 -11.68 -34.42 43.32
C ILE A 242 -11.94 -35.86 43.76
N PRO A 243 -11.59 -36.24 45.02
CA PRO A 243 -11.93 -37.54 45.53
C PRO A 243 -13.44 -37.74 45.44
N ASN A 244 -13.90 -38.94 45.09
CA ASN A 244 -15.31 -39.33 45.13
C ASN A 244 -16.01 -39.00 46.47
N SER A 245 -15.22 -38.82 47.53
CA SER A 245 -15.64 -38.32 48.84
C SER A 245 -16.25 -36.90 48.79
N PHE A 246 -15.71 -36.00 47.97
CA PHE A 246 -16.16 -34.61 47.87
C PHE A 246 -17.49 -34.50 47.10
N LEU A 247 -17.63 -35.24 46.01
CA LEU A 247 -18.90 -35.36 45.26
C LEU A 247 -20.00 -36.02 46.12
N HIS A 248 -19.66 -37.01 46.93
CA HIS A 248 -20.60 -37.66 47.85
C HIS A 248 -21.04 -36.76 49.02
N ILE A 249 -20.21 -35.77 49.39
CA ILE A 249 -20.58 -34.73 50.37
C ILE A 249 -21.46 -33.66 49.71
N LEU A 250 -21.14 -33.24 48.48
CA LEU A 250 -21.94 -32.30 47.70
C LEU A 250 -23.33 -32.84 47.33
N SER A 251 -23.47 -34.15 47.11
CA SER A 251 -24.76 -34.78 46.82
C SER A 251 -25.66 -34.96 48.06
N LYS A 252 -25.16 -34.66 49.26
CA LYS A 252 -25.90 -34.73 50.53
C LYS A 252 -26.31 -33.36 51.09
N ILE A 253 -25.88 -32.28 50.44
CA ILE A 253 -26.34 -30.90 50.66
C ILE A 253 -27.46 -30.63 49.65
#